data_AF-A0A923TT40-F1
#
_entry.id   AF-A0A923TT40-F1
#
_cell.length_a   1.000
_cell.length_b   1.000
_cell.length_c   1.000
_cell.angle_alpha   90.00
_cell.angle_beta   90.00
_cell.angle_gamma   90.00
#
_symmetry.space_group_name_H-M   'P 1'
#
loop_
_entity.id
_entity.type
_entity.pdbx_description
1 polymer ?
#
loop_
_entity_poly.entity_id
_entity_poly.type
_entity_poly.pdbx_seq_one_letter_code
_entity_poly.pdbx_strand_id
1 'polypeptide(L)' 'METEQELNSKILKVTMTIQENYPELSKYIAEMPVKISAIESPETNINNLRAYYNSLSSLVENYVREQGHVTNT' A
#
# COMPACT_ATOMS: atom_id res chain seq x y z
N MET A 1 -15.97 0.64 -12.74
CA MET A 1 -15.40 -0.41 -11.87
C MET A 1 -13.91 -0.19 -11.86
N GLU A 2 -13.29 -0.09 -10.68
CA GLU A 2 -11.83 -0.07 -10.65
C GLU A 2 -11.31 -1.40 -11.18
N THR A 3 -10.37 -1.33 -12.12
CA THR A 3 -9.73 -2.52 -12.67
C THR A 3 -8.54 -2.93 -11.83
N GLU A 4 -8.15 -4.20 -11.92
CA GLU A 4 -6.89 -4.69 -11.35
C GLU A 4 -5.69 -3.83 -11.78
N GLN A 5 -5.65 -3.39 -13.04
CA GLN A 5 -4.56 -2.55 -13.55
C GLN A 5 -4.52 -1.17 -12.88
N GLU A 6 -5.68 -0.56 -12.62
CA GLU A 6 -5.76 0.72 -11.90
C GLU A 6 -5.31 0.56 -10.45
N LEU A 7 -5.73 -0.51 -9.77
CA LEU A 7 -5.29 -0.82 -8.41
C LEU A 7 -3.79 -1.09 -8.34
N ASN A 8 -3.24 -1.88 -9.26
CA ASN A 8 -1.81 -2.13 -9.36
C ASN A 8 -1.02 -0.84 -9.56
N SER A 9 -1.52 0.07 -10.40
CA SER A 9 -0.90 1.38 -10.62
C SER A 9 -0.91 2.24 -9.36
N LYS A 10 -2.01 2.22 -8.60
CA LYS A 10 -2.13 2.94 -7.31
C LYS A 10 -1.21 2.36 -6.24
N ILE A 11 -1.16 1.04 -6.12
CA ILE A 11 -0.26 0.32 -5.21
C ILE A 11 1.19 0.69 -5.55
N LEU A 12 1.59 0.57 -6.82
CA LEU A 12 2.93 0.91 -7.26
C LEU A 12 3.30 2.34 -6.88
N LYS A 13 2.42 3.30 -7.16
CA LYS A 13 2.63 4.72 -6.82
C LYS A 13 2.84 4.94 -5.32
N VAL A 14 2.01 4.30 -4.47
CA VAL A 14 2.16 4.42 -3.01
C VAL A 14 3.44 3.75 -2.54
N THR A 15 3.80 2.57 -3.06
CA THR A 15 5.05 1.90 -2.69
C THR A 15 6.29 2.70 -3.09
N MET A 16 6.29 3.34 -4.26
CA MET A 16 7.37 4.24 -4.67
C MET A 16 7.43 5.47 -3.75
N THR A 17 6.27 6.06 -3.43
CA THR A 17 6.20 7.20 -2.50
C THR A 17 6.79 6.83 -1.13
N ILE A 18 6.48 5.63 -0.62
CA ILE A 18 7.04 5.11 0.61
C ILE A 18 8.55 4.94 0.50
N GLN A 19 9.05 4.31 -0.57
CA GLN A 19 10.49 4.10 -0.74
C GLN A 19 11.27 5.41 -0.82
N GLU A 20 10.72 6.42 -1.50
CA GLU A 20 11.37 7.72 -1.71
C GLU A 20 11.29 8.64 -0.49
N ASN A 21 10.13 8.71 0.17
CA ASN A 21 9.87 9.70 1.22
C ASN A 21 9.84 9.11 2.64
N TYR A 22 9.55 7.82 2.77
CA TYR A 22 9.37 7.12 4.04
C TYR A 22 10.11 5.77 4.03
N PRO A 23 11.43 5.74 3.76
CA PRO A 23 12.17 4.49 3.58
C PRO A 23 12.03 3.54 4.77
N GLU A 24 11.80 4.07 5.99
CA GLU A 24 11.51 3.28 7.20
C GLU A 24 10.25 2.42 7.12
N LEU A 25 9.24 2.83 6.35
CA LEU A 25 8.02 2.07 6.12
C LEU A 25 8.22 0.96 5.08
N SER A 26 9.33 0.95 4.33
CA SER A 26 9.60 -0.06 3.30
C SER A 26 9.66 -1.48 3.85
N LYS A 27 9.99 -1.65 5.15
CA LYS A 27 9.96 -2.96 5.83
C LYS A 27 8.57 -3.60 5.81
N TYR A 28 7.50 -2.80 5.83
CA TYR A 28 6.12 -3.29 5.79
C TYR A 28 5.67 -3.65 4.36
N ILE A 29 6.34 -3.13 3.33
CA ILE A 29 6.09 -3.47 1.92
C ILE A 29 6.72 -4.82 1.57
N ALA A 30 7.95 -5.07 2.03
CA ALA A 30 8.72 -6.28 1.70
C ALA A 30 8.11 -7.57 2.25
N GLU A 31 7.32 -7.48 3.33
CA GLU A 31 6.66 -8.64 3.95
C GLU A 31 5.36 -9.06 3.26
N MET A 32 4.85 -8.28 2.29
CA MET A 32 3.61 -8.62 1.59
C MET A 32 3.91 -9.32 0.26
N PRO A 33 3.77 -10.66 0.17
CA PRO A 33 3.90 -11.36 -1.09
C PRO A 33 2.71 -11.00 -1.97
N VAL A 34 2.94 -10.16 -2.99
CA VAL A 34 2.02 -10.02 -4.14
C VAL A 34 2.14 -11.28 -4.99
N LYS A 35 1.79 -12.44 -4.41
CA LYS A 35 1.48 -13.64 -5.18
C LYS A 35 0.03 -13.45 -5.65
N ILE A 36 -0.13 -12.68 -6.72
CA ILE A 36 -1.32 -12.71 -7.57
C ILE A 36 -1.35 -14.14 -8.12
N SER A 37 -1.96 -15.04 -7.35
CA SER A 37 -2.06 -16.42 -7.75
C SER A 37 -3.07 -16.46 -8.90
N ALA A 38 -2.65 -16.96 -10.05
CA ALA A 38 -3.48 -17.16 -11.24
C ALA A 38 -4.64 -18.17 -11.03
N ILE A 39 -4.98 -18.45 -9.78
CA ILE A 39 -5.92 -19.47 -9.30
C ILE A 39 -7.15 -18.79 -8.65
N GLU A 40 -7.05 -17.53 -8.21
CA GLU A 40 -8.17 -16.80 -7.64
C GLU A 40 -9.06 -16.15 -8.71
N SER A 41 -10.36 -16.07 -8.43
CA SER A 41 -11.31 -15.41 -9.33
C SER A 41 -10.93 -13.93 -9.51
N PRO A 42 -11.22 -13.30 -10.67
CA PRO A 42 -10.90 -11.90 -10.92
C PRO A 42 -11.45 -10.93 -9.86
N GLU A 43 -12.59 -11.28 -9.27
CA GLU A 43 -13.26 -10.50 -8.22
C GLU A 43 -12.52 -10.59 -6.88
N THR A 44 -12.03 -11.78 -6.51
CA THR A 44 -11.20 -11.98 -5.32
C THR A 44 -9.88 -11.20 -5.44
N ASN A 45 -9.27 -11.22 -6.63
CA ASN A 45 -8.02 -10.50 -6.88
C ASN A 45 -8.17 -8.98 -6.72
N ILE A 46 -9.24 -8.39 -7.27
CA ILE A 46 -9.52 -6.95 -7.13
C ILE A 46 -9.72 -6.57 -5.66
N ASN A 47 -10.46 -7.38 -4.88
CA ASN A 47 -10.68 -7.11 -3.46
C ASN A 47 -9.38 -7.20 -2.65
N ASN A 48 -8.53 -8.19 -2.94
CA ASN A 48 -7.22 -8.33 -2.29
C ASN A 48 -6.30 -7.15 -2.60
N LEU A 49 -6.25 -6.70 -3.85
CA LEU A 49 -5.49 -5.52 -4.26
C LEU A 49 -6.01 -4.25 -3.59
N ARG A 50 -7.33 -4.08 -3.49
CA ARG A 50 -7.92 -2.93 -2.80
C ARG A 50 -7.61 -2.94 -1.30
N ALA A 51 -7.71 -4.10 -0.65
CA ALA A 51 -7.35 -4.24 0.77
C ALA A 51 -5.87 -3.91 1.01
N TYR A 52 -4.99 -4.35 0.10
CA TYR A 52 -3.57 -4.03 0.17
C TYR A 52 -3.32 -2.53 0.01
N TYR A 53 -3.90 -1.90 -1.02
CA TYR A 53 -3.80 -0.46 -1.24
C TYR A 53 -4.26 0.34 -0.01
N ASN A 54 -5.41 -0.03 0.57
CA ASN A 54 -5.93 0.63 1.77
C ASN A 54 -4.97 0.49 2.96
N SER A 55 -4.39 -0.69 3.14
CA SER A 55 -3.42 -0.94 4.22
C SER A 55 -2.17 -0.06 4.07
N LEU A 56 -1.63 0.06 2.85
CA LEU A 56 -0.49 0.94 2.57
C LEU A 56 -0.84 2.43 2.76
N SER A 57 -2.03 2.86 2.32
CA SER A 57 -2.48 4.25 2.51
C SER A 57 -2.61 4.58 3.99
N SER A 58 -3.27 3.71 4.77
CA SER A 58 -3.41 3.90 6.22
C SER A 58 -2.05 3.90 6.93
N LEU A 59 -1.09 3.09 6.49
CA LEU A 59 0.27 3.09 7.04
C LEU A 59 0.94 4.47 6.86
N VAL A 60 0.87 5.04 5.65
CA VAL A 60 1.44 6.37 5.37
C VAL A 60 0.69 7.45 6.14
N GLU A 61 -0.63 7.41 6.16
CA GLU A 61 -1.47 8.38 6.88
C GLU A 61 -1.18 8.38 8.39
N ASN A 62 -1.08 7.19 9.00
CA ASN A 62 -0.75 7.05 10.40
C ASN A 62 0.67 7.54 10.69
N TYR A 63 1.64 7.19 9.85
CA TYR A 63 3.01 7.64 10.00
C TYR A 63 3.12 9.17 9.90
N VAL A 64 2.48 9.79 8.92
CA VAL A 64 2.45 11.25 8.76
C VAL A 64 1.78 11.91 9.97
N ARG A 65 0.70 11.32 10.49
CA ARG A 65 0.03 11.81 11.71
C ARG A 65 0.94 11.72 12.92
N GLU A 66 1.62 10.60 13.12
CA GLU A 66 2.54 10.39 14.23
C GLU A 66 3.76 11.33 14.14
N GLN A 67 4.38 11.45 12.97
CA GLN A 67 5.52 12.35 12.74
C GLN A 67 5.13 13.82 12.85
N GLY A 68 3.92 14.19 12.40
CA GLY A 68 3.37 15.53 12.57
C GLY A 68 3.08 15.91 14.04
N HIS A 69 3.04 14.94 14.95
CA HIS A 69 2.91 15.18 16.39
C HIS A 69 4.27 15.38 17.10
N VAL A 70 5.42 15.13 16.45
CA VAL A 70 6.74 15.18 17.10
C VAL A 70 7.34 16.60 17.12
N THR A 71 6.73 17.60 16.47
CA THR A 71 7.15 19.01 16.59
C THR A 71 6.31 19.76 17.62
N ASN A 72 6.31 19.33 18.87
CA ASN A 72 6.01 20.17 20.03
C ASN A 72 6.32 19.41 21.33
N THR A 73 7.58 19.40 21.74
CA THR A 73 7.95 19.42 23.17
C THR A 73 9.38 19.90 23.35
#